data_AF-A0A8J3SFY5-F1
#
_entry.id   AF-A0A8J3SFY5-F1
#
_cell.length_a   1.000
_cell.length_b   1.000
_cell.length_c   1.000
_cell.angle_alpha   90.00
_cell.angle_beta   90.00
_cell.angle_gamma   90.00
#
_symmetry.space_group_name_H-M   'P 1'
#
loop_
_entity.id
_entity.type
_entity.pdbx_description
1 polymer ?
#
loop_
_entity_poly.entity_id
_entity_poly.type
_entity_poly.pdbx_seq_one_letter_code
_entity_poly.pdbx_strand_id
1 'polypeptide(L)' 'MTTRLVQINMKAHDDSALGRFWAEALGWGVSSEGPGVTNLEPEGLTYPDPADVGQGDVPGTVMADPEGNEFCLLAPR' A
#
# COMPACT_ATOMS: atom_id res chain seq x y z
N MET A 1 17.99 -3.26 -18.55
CA MET A 1 16.85 -3.36 -17.62
C MET A 1 16.84 -2.09 -16.79
N THR A 2 15.75 -1.32 -16.83
CA THR A 2 15.63 -0.05 -16.08
C THR A 2 14.81 -0.31 -14.82
N THR A 3 15.35 0.04 -13.66
CA THR A 3 14.62 -0.02 -12.39
C THR A 3 13.53 1.05 -12.37
N ARG A 4 12.33 0.69 -11.92
CA ARG A 4 11.22 1.63 -11.68
C ARG A 4 10.73 1.50 -10.25
N LEU A 5 10.37 2.63 -9.65
CA LEU A 5 9.68 2.64 -8.36
C LEU A 5 8.27 2.12 -8.56
N VAL A 6 7.88 1.14 -7.76
CA VAL A 6 6.58 0.46 -7.84
C VAL A 6 5.71 0.86 -6.65
N GLN A 7 6.22 0.77 -5.43
CA GLN A 7 5.49 1.05 -4.21
C GLN A 7 6.42 1.63 -3.15
N ILE A 8 5.86 2.46 -2.27
CA ILE A 8 6.51 2.93 -1.04
C ILE A 8 5.60 2.53 0.11
N ASN A 9 6.16 1.85 1.11
CA ASN A 9 5.52 1.63 2.40
C ASN A 9 6.21 2.55 3.42
N MET A 10 5.42 3.25 4.21
CA MET A 10 5.92 4.17 5.22
C MET A 10 5.17 3.98 6.53
N LYS A 11 5.92 3.98 7.63
CA LYS A 11 5.37 3.96 8.98
C LYS A 11 4.61 5.25 9.27
N ALA A 12 3.42 5.10 9.84
CA ALA A 12 2.63 6.22 10.33
C ALA A 12 2.30 6.00 11.80
N HIS A 13 2.26 7.11 12.56
CA HIS A 13 1.70 7.09 13.92
C HIS A 13 0.16 7.03 13.88
N ASP A 14 -0.44 7.65 12.87
CA ASP A 14 -1.87 7.58 12.54
C ASP A 14 -1.96 7.40 11.01
N ASP A 15 -2.17 6.16 10.58
CA ASP A 15 -2.19 5.76 9.17
C ASP A 15 -3.39 6.36 8.44
N SER A 16 -4.54 6.44 9.11
CA SER A 16 -5.77 6.98 8.55
C SER A 16 -5.69 8.48 8.30
N ALA A 17 -5.12 9.25 9.24
CA ALA A 17 -4.94 10.69 9.09
C ALA A 17 -3.92 11.03 8.01
N LEU A 18 -2.76 10.34 8.01
CA LEU A 18 -1.72 10.53 6.99
C LEU A 18 -2.22 10.11 5.61
N GLY A 19 -2.93 8.99 5.52
CA GLY A 19 -3.50 8.49 4.28
C GLY A 19 -4.51 9.45 3.66
N ARG A 20 -5.47 9.97 4.45
CA ARG A 20 -6.43 10.98 3.97
C ARG A 20 -5.74 12.22 3.41
N PHE A 21 -4.74 12.74 4.12
CA PHE A 21 -4.00 13.91 3.67
C PHE A 21 -3.39 13.70 2.27
N TRP A 22 -2.73 12.55 2.05
CA TRP A 22 -2.10 12.26 0.77
C TRP A 22 -3.12 11.92 -0.32
N ALA A 23 -4.19 11.22 0.01
CA ALA A 23 -5.28 10.96 -0.93
C ALA A 23 -5.85 12.24 -1.51
N GLU A 24 -6.14 13.23 -0.65
CA GLU A 24 -6.61 14.54 -1.05
C GLU A 24 -5.57 15.31 -1.87
N ALA A 25 -4.31 15.29 -1.43
CA ALA A 25 -3.23 16.01 -2.11
C ALA A 25 -2.92 15.45 -3.51
N LEU A 26 -3.09 14.15 -3.72
CA LEU A 26 -2.77 13.45 -4.96
C LEU A 26 -3.98 13.20 -5.86
N GLY A 27 -5.21 13.37 -5.34
CA GLY A 27 -6.44 12.95 -6.01
C GLY A 27 -6.52 11.42 -6.16
N TRP A 28 -6.09 10.69 -5.13
CA TRP A 28 -6.02 9.23 -5.10
C TRP A 28 -7.15 8.64 -4.25
N GLY A 29 -7.52 7.40 -4.54
CA GLY A 29 -8.43 6.62 -3.73
C GLY A 29 -7.75 6.07 -2.47
N VAL A 30 -8.56 5.80 -1.44
CA VAL A 30 -8.15 5.16 -0.19
C VAL A 30 -8.86 3.81 -0.06
N SER A 31 -8.10 2.77 0.26
CA SER A 31 -8.61 1.45 0.62
C SER A 31 -7.97 0.96 1.93
N SER A 32 -8.60 -0.03 2.57
CA SER A 32 -8.08 -0.63 3.80
C SER A 32 -8.30 -2.13 3.74
N GLU A 33 -7.22 -2.88 3.98
CA GLU A 33 -7.23 -4.35 4.06
C GLU A 33 -7.45 -4.86 5.49
N GLY A 34 -7.43 -3.96 6.48
CA GLY A 34 -7.60 -4.31 7.89
C GLY A 34 -7.27 -3.13 8.84
N PRO A 35 -7.48 -3.31 10.15
CA PRO A 35 -7.16 -2.28 11.14
C PRO A 35 -5.68 -1.89 11.08
N GLY A 36 -5.40 -0.58 11.02
CA GLY A 36 -4.04 -0.03 10.93
C GLY A 36 -3.41 -0.06 9.53
N VAL A 37 -4.17 -0.50 8.52
CA VAL A 37 -3.71 -0.54 7.12
C VAL A 37 -4.49 0.49 6.30
N THR A 38 -3.77 1.47 5.77
CA THR A 38 -4.30 2.47 4.84
C THR A 38 -3.49 2.45 3.55
N ASN A 39 -4.14 2.04 2.45
CA ASN A 39 -3.55 1.98 1.11
C ASN A 39 -4.04 3.17 0.28
N LEU A 40 -3.14 3.70 -0.56
CA LEU A 40 -3.42 4.82 -1.46
C LEU A 40 -3.14 4.41 -2.89
N GLU A 41 -4.12 4.63 -3.77
CA GLU A 41 -4.04 4.19 -5.17
C GLU A 41 -4.56 5.28 -6.11
N PRO A 42 -3.88 5.57 -7.24
CA PRO A 42 -4.44 6.40 -8.28
C PRO A 42 -5.83 5.93 -8.72
N GLU A 43 -6.76 6.86 -8.90
CA GLU A 43 -8.06 6.53 -9.45
C GLU A 43 -7.95 6.00 -10.89
N GLY A 44 -8.77 5.01 -11.24
CA GLY A 44 -8.85 4.47 -12.60
C GLY A 44 -7.78 3.46 -12.98
N LEU A 45 -6.96 2.98 -12.03
CA LEU A 45 -6.09 1.84 -12.26
C LEU A 45 -6.91 0.61 -12.68
N THR A 46 -6.59 0.05 -13.85
CA THR A 46 -7.30 -1.11 -14.41
C THR A 46 -6.32 -2.26 -14.59
N TYR A 47 -6.58 -3.41 -13.96
CA TYR A 47 -5.70 -4.57 -14.08
C TYR A 47 -5.73 -5.20 -15.49
N PRO A 48 -4.58 -5.59 -16.09
CA PRO A 48 -3.21 -5.32 -15.64
C PRO A 48 -2.72 -3.95 -16.12
N ASP A 49 -2.31 -3.09 -15.18
CA ASP A 49 -1.65 -1.81 -15.48
C ASP A 49 -0.14 -1.96 -15.20
N PRO A 50 0.78 -1.44 -16.03
CA PRO A 50 2.20 -1.46 -15.71
C PRO A 50 2.56 -0.73 -14.40
N ALA A 51 1.76 0.23 -13.92
CA ALA A 51 1.88 0.87 -12.63
C ALA A 51 1.27 0.05 -11.49
N ASP A 52 0.46 -0.97 -11.80
CA ASP A 52 0.09 -1.97 -10.82
C ASP A 52 1.34 -2.79 -10.43
N VAL A 53 1.54 -2.90 -9.12
CA VAL A 53 2.66 -3.60 -8.50
C VAL A 53 2.32 -5.07 -8.26
N GLY A 54 1.12 -5.50 -8.65
CA GLY A 54 0.66 -6.88 -8.57
C GLY A 54 0.20 -7.26 -7.16
N GLN A 55 -0.18 -6.28 -6.33
CA GLN A 55 -0.83 -6.58 -5.06
C GLN A 55 -2.21 -7.21 -5.32
N GLY A 56 -3.14 -6.57 -6.04
CA GLY A 56 -4.48 -7.16 -6.25
C GLY A 56 -5.11 -7.70 -4.94
N ASP A 57 -5.97 -8.70 -5.02
CA ASP A 57 -6.45 -9.44 -3.83
C ASP A 57 -5.49 -10.63 -3.53
N VAL A 58 -4.26 -10.32 -3.08
CA VAL A 58 -3.29 -11.35 -2.68
C VAL A 58 -3.34 -11.59 -1.17
N PRO A 59 -3.39 -12.85 -0.71
CA PRO A 59 -3.28 -13.16 0.70
C PRO A 59 -1.95 -12.64 1.27
N GLY A 60 -2.05 -11.66 2.18
CA GLY A 60 -0.92 -11.10 2.91
C GLY A 60 -0.98 -11.47 4.39
N THR A 61 0.18 -11.51 5.05
CA THR A 61 0.28 -11.57 6.53
C THR A 61 1.01 -10.34 7.02
N VAL A 62 0.39 -9.58 7.92
CA VAL A 62 1.05 -8.47 8.62
C VAL A 62 1.97 -9.03 9.69
N MET A 63 3.23 -8.64 9.66
CA MET A 63 4.24 -8.95 10.67
C MET A 63 4.84 -7.68 11.23
N ALA A 64 5.44 -7.75 12.42
CA ALA A 64 6.26 -6.69 12.98
C ALA A 64 7.71 -7.16 13.11
N ASP A 65 8.67 -6.28 12.82
CA ASP A 65 10.07 -6.52 13.14
C ASP A 65 10.31 -6.41 14.67
N PRO A 66 11.52 -6.72 15.18
CA PRO A 66 11.83 -6.63 16.61
C PRO A 66 11.71 -5.23 17.21
N GLU A 67 11.74 -4.17 16.39
CA GLU A 67 11.59 -2.78 16.79
C GLU A 67 10.11 -2.35 16.81
N GLY A 68 9.18 -3.26 16.48
CA GLY A 68 7.75 -3.01 16.41
C GLY A 68 7.32 -2.47 15.06
N ASN A 69 8.14 -2.63 14.01
CA ASN A 69 7.82 -2.12 12.70
C ASN A 69 6.95 -3.06 11.86
N GLU A 70 5.69 -2.67 11.66
CA GLU A 70 4.76 -3.40 10.79
C GLU A 70 5.17 -3.39 9.31
N PHE A 71 5.10 -4.56 8.69
CA PHE A 71 5.27 -4.79 7.26
C PHE A 71 4.42 -6.00 6.81
N CYS A 72 3.95 -5.99 5.57
CA CYS A 72 3.21 -7.10 5.00
C CYS A 72 4.14 -8.07 4.26
N LEU A 73 4.03 -9.37 4.57
CA LEU A 73 4.57 -10.44 3.73
C LEU A 73 3.48 -10.90 2.75
N LEU A 74 3.78 -10.79 1.46
CA LEU A 74 2.91 -11.29 0.40
C LEU A 74 3.22 -12.78 0.17
N ALA A 75 2.17 -13.61 0.05
CA ALA A 75 2.36 -14.99 -0.37
C ALA A 75 2.89 -15.03 -1.82
N PRO A 76 3.92 -15.84 -2.12
CA PRO A 76 4.34 -16.07 -3.51
C PRO A 76 3.19 -16.66 -4.34
N ARG A 77 3.11 -16.30 -5.62
CA ARG A 77 2.23 -16.96 -6.60
C ARG A 77 2.85 -18.25 -7.11
#